data_AF-A0A5E7A7K7-F1
#
_entry.id   AF-A0A5E7A7K7-F1
#
_cell.length_a   1.000
_cell.length_b   1.000
_cell.length_c   1.000
_cell.angle_alpha   90.00
_cell.angle_beta   90.00
_cell.angle_gamma   90.00
#
_symmetry.space_group_name_H-M   'P 1'
#
loop_
_entity.id
_entity.type
_entity.pdbx_description
1 polymer ?
#
loop_
_entity_poly.entity_id
_entity_poly.type
_entity_poly.pdbx_seq_one_letter_code
_entity_poly.pdbx_strand_id
1 'polypeptide(L)'
;MFADEIRHFTANASAELGEFTQPLNAAVDTLDELTAWLLDRAQGNPNEIGAASVEYLQVFGYTAYAYMWALMAKAAIGKATEDDFYAGKLGTARFYFARLLPRIHSLSASVKAGSESLYELDVAHF
;
A
#
# COMPACT_ATOMS: atom_id res chain seq x y z
N MET A 1 -8.12 13.20 -1.23
CA MET A 1 -8.00 13.43 0.23
C MET A 1 -6.80 12.67 0.81
N PHE A 2 -6.77 11.33 0.76
CA PHE A 2 -5.65 10.54 1.29
C PHE A 2 -4.42 10.48 0.36
N ALA A 3 -4.60 10.07 -0.91
CA ALA A 3 -3.49 10.03 -1.88
C ALA A 3 -2.86 11.41 -2.07
N ASP A 4 -3.68 12.47 -2.15
CA ASP A 4 -3.21 13.86 -2.26
C ASP A 4 -2.33 14.28 -1.07
N GLU A 5 -2.70 13.86 0.15
CA GLU A 5 -1.91 14.15 1.35
C GLU A 5 -0.53 13.50 1.26
N ILE A 6 -0.48 12.21 0.87
CA ILE A 6 0.79 11.50 0.71
C ILE A 6 1.65 12.15 -0.38
N ARG A 7 1.06 12.48 -1.54
CA ARG A 7 1.77 13.13 -2.65
C ARG A 7 2.28 14.51 -2.24
N HIS A 8 1.50 15.26 -1.46
CA HIS A 8 1.96 16.54 -0.90
C HIS A 8 3.14 16.34 0.07
N PHE A 9 3.06 15.34 0.94
CA PHE A 9 4.14 15.00 1.86
C PHE A 9 5.43 14.61 1.12
N THR A 10 5.36 13.73 0.12
CA THR A 10 6.53 13.25 -0.62
C THR A 10 7.14 14.33 -1.50
N ALA A 11 6.34 15.22 -2.08
CA ALA A 11 6.81 16.36 -2.87
C ALA A 11 7.60 17.39 -2.04
N ASN A 12 7.32 17.50 -0.73
CA ASN A 12 7.98 18.43 0.19
C ASN A 12 9.02 17.74 1.09
N ALA A 13 9.37 16.49 0.81
CA ALA A 13 10.37 15.74 1.57
C ALA A 13 11.80 16.09 1.14
N SER A 14 12.75 16.01 2.07
CA SER A 14 14.18 16.12 1.74
C SER A 14 14.66 14.88 0.96
N ALA A 15 15.75 15.03 0.20
CA ALA A 15 16.34 13.94 -0.57
C ALA A 15 16.77 12.73 0.30
N GLU A 16 17.12 12.97 1.56
CA GLU A 16 17.48 11.93 2.54
C GLU A 16 16.32 10.96 2.84
N LEU A 17 15.08 11.39 2.64
CA LEU A 17 13.90 10.54 2.81
C LEU A 17 13.59 9.70 1.55
N GLY A 18 14.40 9.85 0.49
CA GLY A 18 14.19 9.22 -0.82
C GLY A 18 13.99 7.71 -0.76
N GLU A 19 14.69 7.02 0.14
CA GLU A 19 14.57 5.56 0.32
C GLU A 19 13.16 5.12 0.78
N PHE A 20 12.36 6.03 1.34
CA PHE A 20 10.98 5.78 1.77
C PHE A 20 9.95 6.46 0.88
N THR A 21 10.21 7.68 0.40
CA THR A 21 9.22 8.45 -0.38
C THR A 21 9.01 7.89 -1.78
N GLN A 22 10.05 7.36 -2.43
CA GLN A 22 9.95 6.75 -3.75
C GLN A 22 9.06 5.49 -3.74
N PRO A 23 9.32 4.46 -2.91
CA PRO A 23 8.45 3.30 -2.85
C PRO A 23 7.05 3.62 -2.29
N LEU A 24 6.91 4.66 -1.46
CA LEU A 24 5.60 5.13 -1.01
C LEU A 24 4.78 5.71 -2.16
N ASN A 25 5.37 6.55 -3.02
CA ASN A 25 4.69 7.06 -4.21
C ASN A 25 4.25 5.91 -5.13
N ALA A 26 5.12 4.93 -5.38
CA ALA A 26 4.78 3.75 -6.18
C ALA A 26 3.62 2.93 -5.56
N ALA A 27 3.56 2.82 -4.24
CA ALA A 27 2.46 2.14 -3.55
C ALA A 27 1.14 2.92 -3.68
N VAL A 28 1.17 4.26 -3.59
CA VAL A 28 0.00 5.11 -3.84
C VAL A 28 -0.46 5.01 -5.29
N ASP A 29 0.46 5.02 -6.25
CA ASP A 29 0.12 4.81 -7.68
C ASP A 29 -0.56 3.45 -7.87
N THR A 30 -0.03 2.39 -7.27
CA THR A 30 -0.63 1.05 -7.30
C THR A 30 -2.05 1.05 -6.72
N LEU A 31 -2.26 1.73 -5.59
CA LEU A 31 -3.56 1.83 -4.94
C LEU A 31 -4.56 2.63 -5.79
N ASP A 32 -4.16 3.76 -6.36
CA ASP A 32 -5.00 4.60 -7.23
C ASP A 32 -5.43 3.81 -8.48
N GLU A 33 -4.49 3.14 -9.14
CA GLU A 33 -4.76 2.27 -10.29
C GLU A 33 -5.72 1.12 -9.94
N LEU A 34 -5.50 0.45 -8.80
CA LEU A 34 -6.33 -0.65 -8.34
C LEU A 34 -7.76 -0.19 -8.03
N THR A 35 -7.89 0.98 -7.40
CA THR A 35 -9.17 1.60 -7.09
C THR A 35 -9.94 1.91 -8.37
N ALA A 36 -9.28 2.56 -9.34
CA ALA A 36 -9.90 2.90 -10.62
C ALA A 36 -10.35 1.65 -11.37
N TRP A 37 -9.50 0.61 -11.42
CA TRP A 37 -9.81 -0.67 -12.06
C TRP A 37 -11.03 -1.35 -11.42
N LEU A 38 -11.09 -1.37 -10.08
CA LEU A 38 -12.21 -1.99 -9.37
C LEU A 38 -13.53 -1.24 -9.61
N LEU A 39 -13.49 0.09 -9.59
CA LEU A 39 -14.66 0.93 -9.86
C LEU A 39 -15.18 0.74 -11.28
N ASP A 40 -14.30 0.61 -12.27
CA ASP A 40 -14.68 0.32 -13.66
C ASP A 40 -15.41 -1.02 -13.78
N ARG A 41 -14.83 -2.10 -13.23
CA ARG A 41 -15.47 -3.43 -13.26
C ARG A 41 -16.78 -3.51 -12.50
N ALA A 42 -16.87 -2.81 -11.38
CA ALA A 42 -18.08 -2.78 -10.57
C ALA A 42 -19.30 -2.20 -11.32
N GLN A 43 -19.10 -1.37 -12.35
CA GLN A 43 -20.20 -0.87 -13.19
C GLN A 43 -20.87 -2.01 -13.98
N GLY A 44 -20.09 -3.01 -14.41
CA GLY A 44 -20.58 -4.16 -15.17
C GLY A 44 -20.99 -5.35 -14.30
N ASN A 45 -20.43 -5.49 -13.09
CA ASN A 45 -20.70 -6.61 -12.19
C ASN A 45 -20.56 -6.20 -10.71
N PRO A 46 -21.67 -6.07 -9.96
CA PRO A 46 -21.62 -5.71 -8.54
C PRO A 46 -20.84 -6.69 -7.65
N ASN A 47 -20.69 -7.97 -8.07
CA ASN A 47 -19.96 -8.97 -7.29
C ASN A 47 -18.45 -8.69 -7.22
N GLU A 48 -17.92 -7.87 -8.12
CA GLU A 48 -16.49 -7.50 -8.16
C GLU A 48 -16.08 -6.76 -6.88
N ILE A 49 -16.95 -5.90 -6.32
CA ILE A 49 -16.68 -5.19 -5.06
C ILE A 49 -16.54 -6.18 -3.90
N GLY A 50 -17.45 -7.15 -3.80
CA GLY A 50 -17.43 -8.16 -2.75
C GLY A 50 -16.19 -9.03 -2.83
N ALA A 51 -15.89 -9.51 -4.05
CA ALA A 51 -14.74 -10.36 -4.36
C ALA A 51 -13.39 -9.70 -4.04
N ALA A 52 -13.28 -8.37 -4.24
CA ALA A 52 -12.03 -7.63 -4.04
C ALA A 52 -11.84 -7.08 -2.61
N SER A 53 -12.88 -7.09 -1.78
CA SER A 53 -12.96 -6.27 -0.56
C SER A 53 -11.79 -6.48 0.43
N VAL A 54 -11.40 -7.73 0.67
CA VAL A 54 -10.38 -8.08 1.67
C VAL A 54 -8.99 -7.70 1.18
N GLU A 55 -8.62 -8.11 -0.02
CA GLU A 55 -7.32 -7.86 -0.62
C GLU A 55 -7.13 -6.36 -0.90
N TYR A 56 -8.17 -5.68 -1.36
CA TYR A 56 -8.14 -4.22 -1.54
C TYR A 56 -7.90 -3.51 -0.20
N LEU A 57 -8.60 -3.89 0.87
CA LEU A 57 -8.39 -3.33 2.20
C LEU A 57 -6.96 -3.57 2.70
N GLN A 58 -6.38 -4.73 2.39
CA GLN A 58 -4.99 -5.01 2.72
C GLN A 58 -4.02 -4.13 1.92
N VAL A 59 -4.21 -3.95 0.61
CA VAL A 59 -3.39 -3.03 -0.21
C VAL A 59 -3.45 -1.62 0.33
N PHE A 60 -4.65 -1.13 0.65
CA PHE A 60 -4.84 0.16 1.30
C PHE A 60 -4.08 0.25 2.63
N GLY A 61 -4.23 -0.77 3.49
CA GLY A 61 -3.56 -0.85 4.78
C GLY A 61 -2.03 -0.81 4.66
N TYR A 62 -1.44 -1.61 3.77
CA TYR A 62 0.02 -1.59 3.55
C TYR A 62 0.51 -0.22 3.10
N THR A 63 -0.24 0.46 2.22
CA THR A 63 0.08 1.81 1.74
C THR A 63 -0.01 2.83 2.87
N ALA A 64 -1.04 2.77 3.71
CA ALA A 64 -1.20 3.66 4.86
C ALA A 64 -0.10 3.48 5.92
N TYR A 65 0.28 2.23 6.22
CA TYR A 65 1.39 1.96 7.13
C TYR A 65 2.73 2.40 6.55
N ALA A 66 2.97 2.26 5.24
CA ALA A 66 4.15 2.80 4.59
C ALA A 66 4.25 4.33 4.79
N TYR A 67 3.13 5.04 4.66
CA TYR A 67 3.09 6.49 4.94
C TYR A 67 3.45 6.81 6.40
N MET A 68 2.87 6.08 7.36
CA MET A 68 3.22 6.27 8.78
C MET A 68 4.70 6.00 9.07
N TRP A 69 5.30 4.99 8.42
CA TRP A 69 6.74 4.72 8.53
C TRP A 69 7.60 5.81 7.89
N ALA A 70 7.18 6.40 6.76
CA ALA A 70 7.87 7.53 6.16
C ALA A 70 7.82 8.78 7.05
N LEU A 71 6.69 9.04 7.73
CA LEU A 71 6.58 10.13 8.72
C LEU A 71 7.52 9.90 9.92
N MET A 72 7.56 8.69 10.46
CA MET A 72 8.49 8.34 11.54
C MET A 72 9.95 8.43 11.10
N ALA A 73 10.27 8.03 9.87
CA ALA A 73 11.60 8.16 9.31
C ALA A 73 12.01 9.63 9.18
N LYS A 74 11.13 10.51 8.69
CA LYS A 74 11.36 11.96 8.65
C LYS A 74 11.70 12.53 10.02
N ALA A 75 11.04 12.07 11.08
CA ALA A 75 11.31 12.53 12.44
C ALA A 75 12.63 11.98 13.04
N ALA A 76 13.14 10.86 12.50
CA ALA A 76 14.32 10.15 12.99
C ALA A 76 15.62 10.50 12.26
N ILE A 77 15.54 10.92 10.99
CA ILE A 77 16.69 11.40 10.22
C ILE A 77 17.36 12.57 10.97
N GLY A 78 18.70 12.55 11.01
CA GLY A 78 19.52 13.51 11.75
C GLY A 78 19.69 13.23 13.25
N LYS A 79 18.90 12.31 13.84
CA LYS A 79 19.00 11.92 15.27
C LYS A 79 19.50 10.50 15.47
N ALA A 80 19.48 9.68 14.42
CA ALA A 80 19.82 8.26 14.49
C ALA A 80 21.28 7.96 14.87
N THR A 81 22.19 8.94 14.78
CA THR A 81 23.59 8.78 15.19
C THR A 81 23.80 9.00 16.69
N GLU A 82 22.83 9.60 17.38
CA GLU A 82 22.95 10.03 18.77
C GLU A 82 22.05 9.20 19.71
N ASP A 83 21.07 8.47 19.17
CA ASP A 83 20.06 7.77 19.96
C ASP A 83 19.55 6.50 19.24
N ASP A 84 19.74 5.36 19.91
CA ASP A 84 19.38 4.01 19.47
C ASP A 84 17.88 3.85 19.14
N PHE A 85 17.01 4.63 19.78
CA PHE A 85 15.58 4.60 19.49
C PHE A 85 15.30 5.08 18.05
N TYR A 86 15.92 6.18 17.62
CA TYR A 86 15.75 6.70 16.26
C TYR A 86 16.43 5.81 15.22
N ALA A 87 17.59 5.22 15.56
CA ALA A 87 18.22 4.20 14.73
C ALA A 87 17.28 2.98 14.52
N GLY A 88 16.65 2.50 15.59
CA GLY A 88 15.66 1.42 15.54
C GLY A 88 14.43 1.74 14.71
N LYS A 89 13.93 2.99 14.76
CA LYS A 89 12.82 3.45 13.91
C LYS A 89 13.18 3.39 12.43
N LEU A 90 14.36 3.87 12.03
CA LEU A 90 14.81 3.80 10.64
C LEU A 90 15.03 2.35 10.20
N GLY A 91 15.62 1.50 11.04
CA GLY A 91 15.79 0.08 10.76
C GLY A 91 14.45 -0.63 10.52
N THR A 92 13.45 -0.34 11.35
CA THR A 92 12.11 -0.94 11.23
C THR A 92 11.38 -0.43 9.98
N ALA A 93 11.50 0.86 9.66
CA ALA A 93 10.95 1.40 8.42
C ALA A 93 11.55 0.68 7.20
N ARG A 94 12.89 0.54 7.14
CA ARG A 94 13.55 -0.19 6.04
C ARG A 94 13.07 -1.63 5.92
N PHE A 95 12.90 -2.33 7.05
CA PHE A 95 12.32 -3.67 7.04
C PHE A 95 10.90 -3.68 6.46
N TYR A 96 10.05 -2.76 6.89
CA TYR A 96 8.67 -2.67 6.41
C TYR A 96 8.62 -2.49 4.88
N PHE A 97 9.36 -1.50 4.37
CA PHE A 97 9.41 -1.19 2.94
C PHE A 97 10.02 -2.34 2.12
N ALA A 98 11.02 -3.05 2.65
CA ALA A 98 11.68 -4.14 1.93
C ALA A 98 10.94 -5.48 1.98
N ARG A 99 10.21 -5.77 3.07
CA ARG A 99 9.65 -7.11 3.34
C ARG A 99 8.13 -7.18 3.36
N LEU A 100 7.45 -6.10 3.73
CA LEU A 100 6.00 -6.09 3.92
C LEU A 100 5.30 -5.35 2.77
N LEU A 101 5.77 -4.15 2.42
CA LEU A 101 5.16 -3.35 1.36
C LEU A 101 5.04 -4.10 0.01
N PRO A 102 6.03 -4.90 -0.47
CA PRO A 102 5.90 -5.57 -1.77
C PRO A 102 4.72 -6.54 -1.88
N ARG A 103 4.11 -6.96 -0.77
CA ARG A 103 2.91 -7.80 -0.76
C ARG A 103 1.71 -7.15 -1.46
N ILE A 104 1.70 -5.82 -1.61
CA ILE A 104 0.66 -5.12 -2.36
C ILE A 104 0.56 -5.62 -3.80
N HIS A 105 1.66 -6.09 -4.41
CA HIS A 105 1.66 -6.53 -5.80
C HIS A 105 0.88 -7.83 -5.99
N SER A 106 1.12 -8.84 -5.13
CA SER A 106 0.37 -10.10 -5.20
C SER A 106 -1.10 -9.89 -4.84
N LEU A 107 -1.40 -9.02 -3.87
CA LEU A 107 -2.78 -8.70 -3.50
C LEU A 107 -3.51 -7.94 -4.62
N SER A 108 -2.83 -7.00 -5.27
CA SER A 108 -3.37 -6.30 -6.44
C SER A 108 -3.65 -7.27 -7.59
N ALA A 109 -2.81 -8.28 -7.79
CA ALA A 109 -3.06 -9.34 -8.77
C ALA A 109 -4.29 -10.19 -8.40
N SER A 110 -4.46 -10.54 -7.11
CA SER A 110 -5.65 -11.25 -6.62
C SER A 110 -6.93 -10.45 -6.85
N VAL A 111 -6.93 -9.15 -6.53
CA VAL A 111 -8.07 -8.27 -6.85
C VAL A 111 -8.33 -8.24 -8.36
N LYS A 112 -7.27 -8.19 -9.18
CA LYS A 112 -7.36 -8.15 -10.64
C LYS A 112 -7.85 -9.46 -11.27
N ALA A 113 -7.84 -10.58 -10.55
CA ALA A 113 -8.43 -11.84 -10.99
C ALA A 113 -9.97 -11.78 -11.02
N GLY A 114 -10.57 -10.81 -10.32
CA GLY A 114 -12.01 -10.56 -10.34
C GLY A 114 -12.83 -11.63 -9.64
N SER A 115 -14.15 -11.57 -9.86
CA SER A 115 -15.11 -12.43 -9.15
C SER A 115 -15.25 -13.84 -9.73
N GLU A 116 -14.90 -14.07 -10.99
CA GLU A 116 -15.23 -15.30 -11.73
C GLU A 116 -14.85 -16.58 -10.98
N SER A 117 -13.61 -16.69 -10.48
CA SER A 117 -13.14 -17.89 -9.77
C SER A 117 -13.86 -18.17 -8.45
N LEU A 118 -14.51 -17.17 -7.85
CA LEU A 118 -15.31 -17.34 -6.63
C LEU A 118 -16.72 -17.84 -6.92
N TYR A 119 -17.24 -17.56 -8.12
CA TYR A 119 -18.60 -17.91 -8.55
C TYR A 119 -18.62 -19.06 -9.57
N GLU A 120 -17.47 -19.59 -9.96
CA GLU A 120 -17.35 -20.74 -10.88
C GLU A 120 -17.75 -22.08 -10.21
N LEU A 121 -17.53 -22.21 -8.90
CA LEU A 121 -17.83 -23.44 -8.17
C LEU A 121 -19.31 -23.52 -7.76
N ASP A 122 -19.98 -24.58 -8.19
CA ASP A 122 -21.32 -24.92 -7.69
C ASP A 122 -21.26 -25.32 -6.20
N VAL A 123 -22.34 -25.03 -5.46
CA VAL A 123 -22.49 -25.40 -4.04
C VAL A 123 -22.26 -26.90 -3.82
N ALA A 124 -22.61 -27.77 -4.77
CA ALA A 124 -22.40 -29.21 -4.69
C ALA A 124 -20.91 -29.64 -4.72
N HIS A 125 -19.99 -28.72 -4.98
CA HIS A 125 -18.54 -28.97 -5.02
C HIS A 125 -17.79 -28.52 -3.76
N PHE A 126 -18.49 -28.03 -2.72
CA PHE A 126 -17.96 -27.67 -1.40
C PHE A 126 -18.24 -28.75 -0.35
#